data_AF-A0A0X8V0Q1-F1
#
_entry.id   AF-A0A0X8V0Q1-F1
#
_cell.length_a   1.000
_cell.length_b   1.000
_cell.length_c   1.000
_cell.angle_alpha   90.00
_cell.angle_beta   90.00
_cell.angle_gamma   90.00
#
_symmetry.space_group_name_H-M   'P 1'
#
loop_
_entity.id
_entity.type
_entity.pdbx_description
1 polymer ?
#
loop_
_entity_poly.entity_id
_entity_poly.type
_entity_poly.pdbx_seq_one_letter_code
_entity_poly.pdbx_strand_id
1 'polypeptide(L)'
;MDSNVRPESMVRITTPELADTFIKEQVEALQKQIGDGKVLLALSGGVDSSVVAALLIKAIGKNLTCVHVNHGLLRKGEAEQVIDVFRNQMKANLVYVDATDRFLDKLAGVSDPEQKRKIIGAEFINVFEEEAKKIEGVKFLGQGTIYPDILESHGVKAHHNVGGLPEKFGFELVEPVKLLFKDEVRVVGKQLGLPDSMVFRQPFPGPGLGVRCTGAITRDRLEAVRESDAILREEFANAGLQGKVWQYFTIVPDYRSTGVKDGKRLWDWPVIIRAVNTKDAMTATVEEVPWPLLNKITQRILSEVKGVNRVLYDLSPKPCATIEWE
;
A
#
# COMPACT_ATOMS: atom_id res chain seq x y z
N MET A 1 -31.10 -10.07 -4.28
CA MET A 1 -30.24 -9.40 -5.26
C MET A 1 -28.84 -9.89 -5.01
N ASP A 2 -28.16 -10.34 -6.06
CA ASP A 2 -26.80 -10.85 -5.92
C ASP A 2 -25.91 -9.72 -5.39
N SER A 3 -25.42 -9.85 -4.15
CA SER A 3 -24.89 -8.70 -3.39
C SER A 3 -23.56 -8.16 -3.93
N ASN A 4 -23.01 -8.83 -4.96
CA ASN A 4 -21.71 -8.58 -5.56
C ASN A 4 -21.81 -8.04 -6.99
N VAL A 5 -23.01 -7.67 -7.45
CA VAL A 5 -23.21 -7.07 -8.77
C VAL A 5 -23.45 -5.58 -8.58
N ARG A 6 -22.66 -4.75 -9.28
CA ARG A 6 -22.89 -3.31 -9.31
C ARG A 6 -24.18 -3.03 -10.10
N PRO A 7 -25.19 -2.34 -9.52
CA PRO A 7 -26.41 -2.01 -10.24
C PRO A 7 -26.13 -1.14 -11.46
N GLU A 8 -26.79 -1.40 -12.59
CA GLU A 8 -26.67 -0.57 -13.80
C GLU A 8 -27.09 0.89 -13.55
N SER A 9 -28.00 1.11 -12.60
CA SER A 9 -28.46 2.43 -12.17
C SER A 9 -27.45 3.20 -11.31
N MET A 10 -26.37 2.56 -10.84
CA MET A 10 -25.39 3.19 -9.95
C MET A 10 -24.46 4.11 -10.74
N VAL A 11 -24.76 5.41 -10.68
CA VAL A 11 -23.99 6.49 -11.32
C VAL A 11 -22.52 6.45 -10.87
N ARG A 12 -21.61 6.76 -11.80
CA ARG A 12 -20.18 6.88 -11.52
C ARG A 12 -19.91 8.10 -10.64
N ILE A 13 -19.18 7.93 -9.55
CA ILE A 13 -18.81 9.02 -8.63
C ILE A 13 -17.60 9.78 -9.18
N THR A 14 -17.87 10.79 -10.01
CA THR A 14 -16.82 11.58 -10.70
C THR A 14 -16.71 13.02 -10.18
N THR A 15 -17.65 13.48 -9.34
CA THR A 15 -17.68 14.85 -8.82
C THR A 15 -17.79 14.87 -7.29
N PRO A 16 -17.38 15.99 -6.65
CA PRO A 16 -17.59 16.23 -5.23
C PRO A 16 -19.02 15.96 -4.74
N GLU A 17 -20.02 16.45 -5.48
CA GLU A 17 -21.43 16.42 -5.09
C GLU A 17 -21.98 14.99 -5.10
N LEU A 18 -21.55 14.19 -6.08
CA LEU A 18 -21.86 12.76 -6.13
C LEU A 18 -21.20 12.00 -4.98
N ALA A 19 -19.96 12.36 -4.64
CA ALA A 19 -19.26 11.75 -3.52
C ALA A 19 -19.91 12.10 -2.17
N ASP A 20 -20.34 13.34 -1.96
CA ASP A 20 -21.07 13.74 -0.75
C ASP A 20 -22.39 12.98 -0.58
N THR A 21 -23.12 12.80 -1.69
CA THR A 21 -24.36 12.02 -1.71
C THR A 21 -24.08 10.57 -1.31
N PHE A 22 -23.10 9.94 -1.95
CA PHE A 22 -22.69 8.57 -1.62
C PHE A 22 -22.22 8.44 -0.16
N ILE A 23 -21.41 9.38 0.33
CA ILE A 23 -20.92 9.36 1.71
C ILE A 23 -22.09 9.41 2.69
N LYS A 24 -23.08 10.27 2.45
CA LYS A 24 -24.27 10.36 3.30
C LYS A 24 -25.04 9.05 3.33
N GLU A 25 -25.35 8.48 2.17
CA GLU A 25 -26.06 7.21 2.05
C GLU A 25 -25.30 6.05 2.72
N GLN A 26 -23.97 5.99 2.51
CA GLN A 26 -23.14 4.95 3.15
C GLN A 26 -23.07 5.13 4.66
N VAL A 27 -22.98 6.35 5.18
CA VAL A 27 -22.99 6.59 6.62
C VAL A 27 -24.29 6.08 7.25
N GLU A 28 -25.44 6.39 6.66
CA GLU A 28 -26.75 5.91 7.13
C GLU A 28 -26.85 4.38 7.06
N ALA A 29 -26.38 3.77 5.97
CA ALA A 29 -26.36 2.31 5.81
C ALA A 29 -25.45 1.63 6.85
N LEU A 30 -24.26 2.19 7.09
CA LEU A 30 -23.30 1.69 8.07
C LEU A 30 -23.86 1.78 9.50
N GLN A 31 -24.46 2.91 9.86
CA GLN A 31 -25.11 3.07 11.17
C GLN A 31 -26.23 2.05 11.38
N LYS A 32 -27.04 1.78 10.34
CA LYS A 32 -28.10 0.78 10.40
C LYS A 32 -27.56 -0.65 10.51
N GLN A 33 -26.48 -0.97 9.78
CA GLN A 33 -25.88 -2.30 9.81
C GLN A 33 -25.19 -2.58 11.15
N ILE A 34 -24.41 -1.62 11.65
CA ILE A 34 -23.52 -1.81 12.79
C ILE A 34 -24.25 -1.56 14.12
N GLY A 35 -25.16 -0.58 14.17
CA GLY A 35 -25.78 -0.12 15.41
C GLY A 35 -24.72 0.29 16.43
N ASP A 36 -24.83 -0.24 17.65
CA ASP A 36 -23.86 -0.05 18.74
C ASP A 36 -22.69 -1.04 18.70
N GLY A 37 -22.58 -1.86 17.65
CA GLY A 37 -21.51 -2.83 17.50
C GLY A 37 -20.15 -2.19 17.27
N LYS A 38 -19.08 -2.92 17.60
CA LYS A 38 -17.70 -2.50 17.34
C LYS A 38 -17.17 -3.11 16.04
N VAL A 39 -16.42 -2.30 15.30
CA VAL A 39 -15.79 -2.68 14.03
C VAL A 39 -14.28 -2.68 14.21
N LEU A 40 -13.63 -3.75 13.75
CA LEU A 40 -12.18 -3.84 13.61
C LEU A 40 -11.79 -3.64 12.15
N LEU A 41 -10.73 -2.88 11.89
CA LEU A 41 -10.23 -2.63 10.53
C LEU A 41 -8.71 -2.75 10.47
N ALA A 42 -8.20 -3.54 9.53
CA ALA A 42 -6.79 -3.53 9.17
C ALA A 42 -6.48 -2.29 8.31
N LEU A 43 -5.72 -1.35 8.87
CA LEU A 43 -5.36 -0.12 8.19
C LEU A 43 -3.98 -0.28 7.54
N SER A 44 -3.96 -0.57 6.24
CA SER A 44 -2.71 -0.81 5.49
C SER A 44 -1.96 0.48 5.12
N GLY A 45 -2.63 1.64 5.14
CA GLY A 45 -2.14 2.89 4.55
C GLY A 45 -2.43 3.04 3.05
N GLY A 46 -2.95 1.99 2.41
CA GLY A 46 -3.52 2.05 1.07
C GLY A 46 -4.85 2.79 1.03
N VAL A 47 -5.14 3.43 -0.10
CA VAL A 47 -6.29 4.32 -0.28
C VAL A 47 -7.63 3.67 0.11
N ASP A 48 -7.88 2.41 -0.25
CA ASP A 48 -9.19 1.78 0.02
C ASP A 48 -9.42 1.60 1.52
N SER A 49 -8.43 1.03 2.23
CA SER A 49 -8.52 0.88 3.70
C SER A 49 -8.63 2.22 4.41
N SER A 50 -7.97 3.27 3.88
CA SER A 50 -8.04 4.62 4.43
C SER A 50 -9.42 5.26 4.23
N VAL A 51 -10.04 5.08 3.06
CA VAL A 51 -11.39 5.57 2.77
C VAL A 51 -12.43 4.84 3.61
N VAL A 52 -12.32 3.52 3.77
CA VAL A 52 -13.19 2.76 4.67
C VAL A 52 -13.03 3.20 6.12
N ALA A 53 -11.79 3.42 6.59
CA ALA A 53 -11.55 3.97 7.92
C ALA A 53 -12.23 5.33 8.09
N ALA A 54 -12.07 6.24 7.12
CA ALA A 54 -12.69 7.56 7.16
C ALA A 54 -14.23 7.51 7.18
N LEU A 55 -14.85 6.64 6.37
CA LEU A 55 -16.30 6.41 6.37
C LEU A 55 -16.78 5.87 7.72
N LEU A 56 -16.08 4.88 8.27
CA LEU A 56 -16.44 4.28 9.56
C LEU A 56 -16.25 5.26 10.73
N ILE A 57 -15.20 6.08 10.72
CA ILE A 57 -15.04 7.16 11.71
C ILE A 57 -16.22 8.12 11.65
N LYS A 58 -16.64 8.52 10.44
CA LYS A 58 -17.79 9.41 10.25
C LYS A 58 -19.11 8.76 10.69
N ALA A 59 -19.27 7.45 10.48
CA ALA A 59 -20.50 6.73 10.79
C ALA A 59 -20.65 6.35 12.26
N ILE A 60 -19.60 5.78 12.88
CA ILE A 60 -19.66 5.13 14.20
C ILE A 60 -18.60 5.65 15.19
N GLY A 61 -17.72 6.57 14.76
CA GLY A 61 -16.73 7.21 15.62
C GLY A 61 -15.86 6.23 16.40
N LYS A 62 -15.96 6.27 17.74
CA LYS A 62 -15.14 5.49 18.67
C LYS A 62 -15.39 3.98 18.63
N ASN A 63 -16.49 3.53 18.01
CA ASN A 63 -16.77 2.10 17.86
C ASN A 63 -15.90 1.44 16.77
N LEU A 64 -15.19 2.23 15.96
CA LEU A 64 -14.15 1.73 15.08
C LEU A 64 -12.83 1.61 15.84
N THR A 65 -12.17 0.45 15.72
CA THR A 65 -10.76 0.28 16.07
C THR A 65 -9.96 -0.07 14.82
N CYS A 66 -8.98 0.76 14.49
CA CYS A 66 -8.03 0.51 13.42
C CYS A 66 -6.77 -0.15 13.98
N VAL A 67 -6.27 -1.18 13.31
CA VAL A 67 -4.95 -1.78 13.58
C VAL A 67 -4.04 -1.49 12.40
N HIS A 68 -2.96 -0.76 12.64
CA HIS A 68 -1.90 -0.53 11.67
C HIS A 68 -0.64 -1.29 12.10
N VAL A 69 -0.22 -2.26 11.28
CA VAL A 69 0.96 -3.07 11.52
C VAL A 69 2.11 -2.56 10.66
N ASN A 70 3.15 -2.03 11.30
CA ASN A 70 4.43 -1.80 10.65
C ASN A 70 5.22 -3.11 10.59
N HIS A 71 5.22 -3.74 9.43
CA HIS A 71 5.95 -4.98 9.17
C HIS A 71 7.40 -4.74 8.70
N GLY A 72 7.91 -3.50 8.82
CA GLY A 72 9.28 -3.15 8.47
C GLY A 72 9.58 -3.05 6.97
N LEU A 73 8.61 -3.34 6.09
CA LEU A 73 8.77 -3.31 4.62
C LEU A 73 7.96 -2.18 3.98
N LEU A 74 7.57 -1.16 4.76
CA LEU A 74 6.90 0.05 4.26
C LEU A 74 7.92 1.06 3.73
N ARG A 75 7.43 2.03 2.95
CA ARG A 75 8.24 3.16 2.48
C ARG A 75 8.65 4.07 3.64
N LYS A 76 9.68 4.88 3.42
CA LYS A 76 10.12 5.89 4.38
C LYS A 76 8.97 6.85 4.74
N GLY A 77 8.71 7.01 6.04
CA GLY A 77 7.70 7.93 6.57
C GLY A 77 6.25 7.45 6.45
N GLU A 78 6.01 6.25 5.91
CA GLU A 78 4.66 5.78 5.62
C GLU A 78 3.87 5.44 6.90
N ALA A 79 4.49 4.77 7.86
CA ALA A 79 3.86 4.42 9.13
C ALA A 79 3.53 5.68 9.94
N GLU A 80 4.48 6.62 10.01
CA GLU A 80 4.33 7.89 10.72
C GLU A 80 3.20 8.73 10.12
N GLN A 81 3.08 8.75 8.79
CA GLN A 81 2.01 9.47 8.12
C GLN A 81 0.63 8.84 8.40
N VAL A 82 0.52 7.51 8.43
CA VAL A 82 -0.74 6.84 8.78
C VAL A 82 -1.14 7.18 10.21
N ILE A 83 -0.17 7.16 11.15
CA ILE A 83 -0.41 7.56 12.54
C ILE A 83 -0.88 9.00 12.61
N ASP A 84 -0.20 9.93 11.95
CA ASP A 84 -0.55 11.35 12.02
C ASP A 84 -1.96 11.61 11.49
N VAL A 85 -2.28 11.11 10.30
CA VAL A 85 -3.61 11.29 9.70
C VAL A 85 -4.70 10.68 10.57
N PHE A 86 -4.59 9.40 10.92
CA PHE A 86 -5.70 8.72 11.58
C PHE A 86 -5.78 9.00 13.07
N ARG A 87 -4.67 9.02 13.80
CA ARG A 87 -4.67 9.27 15.25
C ARG A 87 -4.74 10.76 15.56
N ASN A 88 -3.91 11.59 14.93
CA ASN A 88 -3.78 12.99 15.33
C ASN A 88 -4.84 13.88 14.66
N GLN A 89 -5.10 13.70 13.36
CA GLN A 89 -6.04 14.55 12.62
C GLN A 89 -7.48 14.04 12.71
N MET A 90 -7.71 12.74 12.44
CA MET A 90 -9.06 12.15 12.43
C MET A 90 -9.53 11.59 13.78
N LYS A 91 -8.67 11.60 14.81
CA LYS A 91 -8.96 11.11 16.17
C LYS A 91 -9.48 9.66 16.22
N ALA A 92 -9.05 8.83 15.27
CA ALA A 92 -9.36 7.41 15.23
C ALA A 92 -8.77 6.67 16.42
N ASN A 93 -9.47 5.65 16.90
CA ASN A 93 -8.88 4.67 17.81
C ASN A 93 -7.91 3.77 17.04
N LEU A 94 -6.64 4.15 17.01
CA LEU A 94 -5.59 3.49 16.23
C LEU A 94 -4.62 2.72 17.13
N VAL A 95 -4.66 1.40 17.04
CA VAL A 95 -3.63 0.49 17.56
C VAL A 95 -2.49 0.45 16.54
N TYR A 96 -1.30 0.88 16.96
CA TYR A 96 -0.08 0.77 16.16
C TYR A 96 0.77 -0.37 16.69
N VAL A 97 1.16 -1.29 15.82
CA VAL A 97 2.05 -2.40 16.15
C VAL A 97 3.32 -2.27 15.32
N ASP A 98 4.45 -2.10 16.00
CA ASP A 98 5.75 -2.26 15.35
C ASP A 98 6.16 -3.73 15.42
N ALA A 99 6.08 -4.42 14.28
CA ALA A 99 6.48 -5.80 14.11
C ALA A 99 7.74 -5.93 13.23
N THR A 100 8.49 -4.84 13.03
CA THR A 100 9.63 -4.79 12.12
C THR A 100 10.61 -5.95 12.34
N ASP A 101 11.10 -6.13 13.57
CA ASP A 101 12.07 -7.20 13.87
C ASP A 101 11.47 -8.59 13.67
N ARG A 102 10.23 -8.79 14.10
CA ARG A 102 9.50 -10.06 13.95
C ARG A 102 9.38 -10.51 12.49
N PHE A 103 9.10 -9.58 11.58
CA PHE A 103 9.04 -9.89 10.14
C PHE A 103 10.42 -10.12 9.54
N LEU A 104 11.38 -9.25 9.86
CA LEU A 104 12.73 -9.35 9.30
C LEU A 104 13.46 -10.63 9.75
N ASP A 105 13.24 -11.06 11.00
CA ASP A 105 13.82 -12.29 11.52
C ASP A 105 13.24 -13.54 10.82
N LYS A 106 11.94 -13.52 10.48
CA LYS A 106 11.30 -14.59 9.70
C LYS A 106 11.72 -14.63 8.23
N LEU A 107 12.13 -13.48 7.69
CA LEU A 107 12.62 -13.36 6.31
C LEU A 107 14.13 -13.59 6.19
N ALA A 108 14.83 -13.79 7.31
CA ALA A 108 16.27 -13.99 7.31
C ALA A 108 16.66 -15.19 6.43
N GLY A 109 17.51 -14.94 5.43
CA GLY A 109 17.99 -15.96 4.49
C GLY A 109 16.98 -16.41 3.43
N VAL A 110 15.76 -15.86 3.40
CA VAL A 110 14.73 -16.24 2.42
C VAL A 110 14.91 -15.44 1.13
N SER A 111 15.39 -16.10 0.07
CA SER A 111 15.57 -15.48 -1.25
C SER A 111 14.41 -15.71 -2.22
N ASP A 112 13.66 -16.80 -2.07
CA ASP A 112 12.56 -17.15 -2.97
C ASP A 112 11.38 -16.16 -2.82
N PRO A 113 10.92 -15.52 -3.92
CA PRO A 113 9.92 -14.46 -3.85
C PRO A 113 8.54 -14.94 -3.40
N GLU A 114 8.12 -16.13 -3.83
CA GLU A 114 6.85 -16.73 -3.43
C GLU A 114 6.85 -17.11 -1.95
N GLN A 115 7.98 -17.61 -1.45
CA GLN A 115 8.18 -17.88 -0.02
C GLN A 115 8.15 -16.58 0.80
N LYS A 116 8.80 -15.50 0.33
CA LYS A 116 8.70 -14.18 0.98
C LYS A 116 7.25 -13.71 1.08
N ARG A 117 6.50 -13.79 -0.03
CA ARG A 117 5.06 -13.43 -0.07
C ARG A 117 4.24 -14.21 0.94
N LYS A 118 4.41 -15.53 1.00
CA LYS A 118 3.71 -16.40 1.95
C LYS A 118 4.05 -16.08 3.40
N ILE A 119 5.33 -15.88 3.71
CA ILE A 119 5.78 -15.53 5.07
C ILE A 119 5.19 -14.19 5.51
N ILE A 120 5.28 -13.16 4.66
CA ILE A 120 4.76 -11.82 4.99
C ILE A 120 3.25 -11.86 5.18
N GLY A 121 2.51 -12.50 4.25
CA GLY A 121 1.05 -12.60 4.35
C GLY A 121 0.59 -13.37 5.60
N ALA A 122 1.19 -14.53 5.86
CA ALA A 122 0.86 -15.34 7.03
C ALA A 122 1.18 -14.60 8.34
N GLU A 123 2.34 -13.94 8.40
CA GLU A 123 2.74 -13.24 9.62
C GLU A 123 1.91 -11.99 9.90
N PHE A 124 1.48 -11.29 8.84
CA PHE A 124 0.54 -10.19 8.97
C PHE A 124 -0.79 -10.64 9.60
N ILE A 125 -1.32 -11.78 9.15
CA ILE A 125 -2.54 -12.36 9.73
C ILE A 125 -2.31 -12.73 11.19
N ASN A 126 -1.17 -13.34 11.55
CA ASN A 126 -0.85 -13.69 12.93
C ASN A 126 -0.80 -12.47 13.85
N VAL A 127 -0.09 -11.41 13.44
CA VAL A 127 0.01 -10.17 14.23
C VAL A 127 -1.36 -9.50 14.36
N PHE A 128 -2.12 -9.41 13.27
CA PHE A 128 -3.45 -8.82 13.31
C PHE A 128 -4.41 -9.63 14.20
N GLU A 129 -4.33 -10.96 14.15
CA GLU A 129 -5.12 -11.85 15.00
C GLU A 129 -4.80 -11.65 16.50
N GLU A 130 -3.52 -11.53 16.84
CA GLU A 130 -3.07 -11.26 18.21
C GLU A 130 -3.63 -9.93 18.73
N GLU A 131 -3.67 -8.89 17.90
CA GLU A 131 -4.28 -7.61 18.29
C GLU A 131 -5.80 -7.70 18.35
N ALA A 132 -6.45 -8.39 17.40
CA ALA A 132 -7.89 -8.57 17.38
C ALA A 132 -8.41 -9.22 18.67
N LYS A 133 -7.69 -10.22 19.21
CA LYS A 133 -8.04 -10.90 20.47
C LYS A 133 -7.99 -10.00 21.70
N LYS A 134 -7.20 -8.93 21.67
CA LYS A 134 -7.10 -7.96 22.78
C LYS A 134 -8.27 -6.99 22.81
N ILE A 135 -9.07 -6.93 21.75
CA ILE A 135 -10.16 -5.96 21.59
C ILE A 135 -11.49 -6.67 21.87
N GLU A 136 -12.09 -6.36 23.01
CA GLU A 136 -13.34 -7.00 23.43
C GLU A 136 -14.57 -6.45 22.71
N GLY A 137 -15.49 -7.37 22.35
CA GLY A 137 -16.81 -7.04 21.81
C GLY A 137 -16.80 -6.62 20.34
N VAL A 138 -15.74 -6.93 19.58
CA VAL A 138 -15.74 -6.77 18.12
C VAL A 138 -16.74 -7.75 17.52
N LYS A 139 -17.69 -7.23 16.75
CA LYS A 139 -18.67 -8.02 15.99
C LYS A 139 -18.42 -7.97 14.49
N PHE A 140 -17.81 -6.88 14.02
CA PHE A 140 -17.67 -6.58 12.61
C PHE A 140 -16.21 -6.45 12.18
N LEU A 141 -15.91 -6.88 10.95
CA LEU A 141 -14.64 -6.66 10.29
C LEU A 141 -14.83 -5.74 9.07
N GLY A 142 -14.24 -4.56 9.12
CA GLY A 142 -14.20 -3.64 8.00
C GLY A 142 -13.20 -4.09 6.93
N GLN A 143 -13.58 -4.01 5.66
CA GLN A 143 -12.67 -4.30 4.54
C GLN A 143 -12.79 -3.26 3.43
N GLY A 144 -11.64 -2.96 2.82
CA GLY A 144 -11.50 -2.05 1.68
C GLY A 144 -11.71 -2.71 0.31
N THR A 145 -12.46 -3.80 0.25
CA THR A 145 -12.81 -4.48 -1.00
C THR A 145 -13.44 -3.50 -1.98
N ILE A 146 -13.03 -3.53 -3.25
CA ILE A 146 -13.59 -2.71 -4.33
C ILE A 146 -14.10 -3.58 -5.48
N TYR A 147 -14.87 -2.98 -6.40
CA TYR A 147 -15.55 -3.72 -7.46
C TYR A 147 -14.59 -4.49 -8.41
N PRO A 148 -13.43 -3.93 -8.80
CA PRO A 148 -12.42 -4.68 -9.53
C PRO A 148 -11.99 -5.98 -8.83
N ASP A 149 -11.84 -5.99 -7.49
CA ASP A 149 -11.44 -7.19 -6.74
C ASP A 149 -12.49 -8.31 -6.89
N ILE A 150 -13.77 -7.93 -6.90
CA ILE A 150 -14.89 -8.86 -7.09
C ILE A 150 -14.85 -9.46 -8.50
N LEU A 151 -14.60 -8.63 -9.52
CA LEU A 151 -14.50 -9.08 -10.92
C LEU A 151 -13.30 -10.02 -11.12
N GLU A 152 -12.14 -9.73 -10.53
CA GLU A 152 -10.97 -10.61 -10.62
C GLU A 152 -11.20 -11.96 -9.92
N SER A 153 -12.06 -12.00 -8.90
CA SER A 153 -12.29 -13.18 -8.06
C SER A 153 -13.21 -14.26 -8.64
N HIS A 154 -13.68 -14.16 -9.90
CA HIS A 154 -14.62 -15.10 -10.55
C HIS A 154 -14.42 -16.60 -10.19
N GLY A 155 -15.03 -17.04 -9.08
CA GLY A 155 -15.06 -18.43 -8.60
C GLY A 155 -14.07 -18.83 -7.49
N VAL A 156 -13.14 -17.99 -7.04
CA VAL A 156 -12.20 -18.32 -5.94
C VAL A 156 -12.32 -17.27 -4.85
N LYS A 157 -12.63 -17.70 -3.61
CA LYS A 157 -12.75 -16.83 -2.42
C LYS A 157 -11.61 -15.82 -2.43
N ALA A 158 -11.97 -14.54 -2.54
CA ALA A 158 -11.02 -13.45 -2.61
C ALA A 158 -10.05 -13.53 -1.42
N HIS A 159 -8.75 -13.60 -1.72
CA HIS A 159 -7.69 -13.40 -0.75
C HIS A 159 -7.66 -11.92 -0.35
N HIS A 160 -8.63 -11.49 0.45
CA HIS A 160 -8.52 -10.21 1.14
C HIS A 160 -7.39 -10.29 2.17
N ASN A 161 -6.85 -9.11 2.53
CA ASN A 161 -5.68 -8.91 3.40
C ASN A 161 -5.72 -9.64 4.77
N VAL A 162 -6.85 -10.24 5.13
CA VAL A 162 -7.16 -10.90 6.40
C VAL A 162 -7.92 -12.23 6.18
N GLY A 163 -7.73 -12.86 5.01
CA GLY A 163 -8.45 -14.06 4.54
C GLY A 163 -8.52 -15.17 5.59
N GLY A 164 -9.73 -15.48 6.04
CA GLY A 164 -10.02 -16.51 7.05
C GLY A 164 -10.35 -15.96 8.44
N LEU A 165 -10.02 -14.71 8.74
CA LEU A 165 -10.38 -14.09 10.02
C LEU A 165 -11.90 -13.95 10.26
N PRO A 166 -12.74 -13.59 9.25
CA PRO A 166 -14.18 -13.53 9.44
C PRO A 166 -14.78 -14.86 9.92
N GLU A 167 -14.44 -15.96 9.25
CA GLU A 167 -14.95 -17.30 9.59
C GLU A 167 -14.42 -17.76 10.96
N LYS A 168 -13.14 -17.49 11.26
CA LYS A 168 -12.49 -17.91 12.51
C LYS A 168 -13.03 -17.19 13.76
N PHE A 169 -13.39 -15.92 13.63
CA PHE A 169 -13.88 -15.09 14.74
C PHE A 169 -15.39 -14.87 14.73
N GLY A 170 -16.10 -15.35 13.70
CA GLY A 170 -17.52 -15.10 13.52
C GLY A 170 -17.84 -13.62 13.25
N PHE A 171 -16.92 -12.88 12.63
CA PHE A 171 -17.15 -11.47 12.31
C PHE A 171 -18.08 -11.30 11.11
N GLU A 172 -19.01 -10.36 11.22
CA GLU A 172 -19.81 -9.89 10.10
C GLU A 172 -18.99 -8.88 9.27
N LEU A 173 -19.01 -8.99 7.93
CA LEU A 173 -18.24 -8.11 7.06
C LEU A 173 -18.91 -6.75 6.84
N VAL A 174 -18.08 -5.70 6.81
CA VAL A 174 -18.50 -4.32 6.50
C VAL A 174 -17.63 -3.80 5.35
N GLU A 175 -18.22 -3.71 4.16
CA GLU A 175 -17.51 -3.41 2.90
C GLU A 175 -18.17 -2.23 2.15
N PRO A 176 -18.09 -0.99 2.69
CA PRO A 176 -18.90 0.14 2.20
C PRO A 176 -18.50 0.64 0.80
N VAL A 177 -17.34 0.23 0.29
CA VAL A 177 -16.82 0.64 -1.03
C VAL A 177 -16.77 -0.50 -2.04
N LYS A 178 -17.36 -1.66 -1.74
CA LYS A 178 -17.27 -2.87 -2.57
C LYS A 178 -17.80 -2.75 -3.99
N LEU A 179 -18.68 -1.79 -4.24
CA LEU A 179 -19.25 -1.54 -5.57
C LEU A 179 -18.52 -0.42 -6.30
N LEU A 180 -17.54 0.25 -5.70
CA LEU A 180 -16.81 1.36 -6.31
C LEU A 180 -15.60 0.88 -7.12
N PHE A 181 -15.23 1.65 -8.13
CA PHE A 181 -13.94 1.56 -8.81
C PHE A 181 -12.90 2.47 -8.14
N LYS A 182 -11.63 2.25 -8.48
CA LYS A 182 -10.49 2.91 -7.83
C LYS A 182 -10.52 4.43 -7.91
N ASP A 183 -10.90 4.97 -9.06
CA ASP A 183 -11.04 6.41 -9.30
C ASP A 183 -12.18 7.01 -8.46
N GLU A 184 -13.30 6.32 -8.30
CA GLU A 184 -14.41 6.75 -7.44
C GLU A 184 -14.01 6.76 -5.96
N VAL A 185 -13.31 5.72 -5.50
CA VAL A 185 -12.76 5.65 -4.14
C VAL A 185 -11.85 6.85 -3.86
N ARG A 186 -11.07 7.31 -4.86
CA ARG A 186 -10.23 8.51 -4.70
C ARG A 186 -11.04 9.78 -4.54
N VAL A 187 -12.09 9.97 -5.35
CA VAL A 187 -12.98 11.13 -5.23
C VAL A 187 -13.64 11.15 -3.85
N VAL A 188 -14.16 10.01 -3.39
CA VAL A 188 -14.74 9.84 -2.05
C VAL A 188 -13.72 10.13 -0.96
N GLY A 189 -12.50 9.61 -1.07
CA GLY A 189 -11.43 9.85 -0.10
C GLY A 189 -11.08 11.33 0.05
N LYS A 190 -11.04 12.07 -1.07
CA LYS A 190 -10.81 13.52 -1.04
C LYS A 190 -11.93 14.26 -0.33
N GLN A 191 -13.20 13.90 -0.58
CA GLN A 191 -14.34 14.52 0.11
C GLN A 191 -14.42 14.16 1.60
N LEU A 192 -13.87 13.01 2.01
CA LEU A 192 -13.71 12.66 3.41
C LEU A 192 -12.57 13.41 4.12
N GLY A 193 -11.85 14.28 3.41
CA GLY A 193 -10.76 15.08 3.96
C GLY A 193 -9.42 14.34 4.07
N LEU A 194 -9.27 13.19 3.40
CA LEU A 194 -7.98 12.51 3.35
C LEU A 194 -6.98 13.31 2.49
N PRO A 195 -5.70 13.38 2.90
CA PRO A 195 -4.71 14.14 2.16
C PRO A 195 -4.42 13.52 0.78
N ASP A 196 -4.12 14.37 -0.20
CA ASP A 196 -3.81 13.96 -1.57
C ASP A 196 -2.65 12.93 -1.64
N SER A 197 -1.69 13.01 -0.72
CA SER A 197 -0.55 12.09 -0.61
C SER A 197 -0.93 10.66 -0.15
N MET A 198 -2.15 10.47 0.36
CA MET A 198 -2.74 9.18 0.69
C MET A 198 -3.72 8.72 -0.39
N VAL A 199 -4.51 9.65 -0.94
CA VAL A 199 -5.54 9.38 -1.96
C VAL A 199 -4.92 9.03 -3.32
N PHE A 200 -3.98 9.86 -3.80
CA PHE A 200 -3.35 9.72 -5.12
C PHE A 200 -2.02 8.98 -5.08
N ARG A 201 -1.77 8.27 -3.97
CA ARG A 201 -0.59 7.42 -3.80
C ARG A 201 -0.57 6.33 -4.85
N GLN A 202 0.63 6.08 -5.40
CA GLN A 202 0.84 4.96 -6.30
C GLN A 202 0.55 3.62 -5.62
N PRO A 203 0.10 2.59 -6.36
CA PRO A 203 -0.03 1.25 -5.84
C PRO A 203 1.27 0.78 -5.17
N PHE A 204 1.13 0.13 -4.02
CA PHE A 204 2.22 -0.46 -3.28
C PHE A 204 1.88 -1.92 -2.99
N PRO A 205 2.75 -2.88 -3.34
CA PRO A 205 2.46 -4.30 -3.17
C PRO A 205 2.28 -4.63 -1.69
N GLY A 206 1.43 -5.61 -1.35
CA GLY A 206 1.23 -6.06 0.03
C GLY A 206 2.53 -6.47 0.75
N PRO A 207 3.44 -7.23 0.12
CA PRO A 207 4.79 -7.49 0.63
C PRO A 207 5.71 -6.26 0.75
N GLY A 208 5.28 -5.10 0.25
CA GLY A 208 5.99 -3.84 0.26
C GLY A 208 7.38 -3.92 -0.37
N LEU A 209 8.38 -3.39 0.35
CA LEU A 209 9.77 -3.44 -0.08
C LEU A 209 10.35 -4.87 -0.11
N GLY A 210 9.65 -5.88 0.43
CA GLY A 210 10.10 -7.28 0.38
C GLY A 210 10.22 -7.85 -1.03
N VAL A 211 9.51 -7.26 -1.99
CA VAL A 211 9.59 -7.59 -3.42
C VAL A 211 10.37 -6.58 -4.25
N ARG A 212 11.01 -5.60 -3.59
CA ARG A 212 11.90 -4.60 -4.22
C ARG A 212 13.33 -4.67 -3.70
N CYS A 213 13.52 -5.37 -2.58
CA CYS A 213 14.80 -5.89 -2.11
C CYS A 213 14.90 -7.35 -2.59
N THR A 214 15.36 -7.56 -3.82
CA THR A 214 15.36 -8.90 -4.45
C THR A 214 16.29 -9.85 -3.71
N GLY A 215 16.07 -11.16 -3.80
CA GLY A 215 16.85 -12.14 -3.02
C GLY A 215 16.64 -12.02 -1.50
N ALA A 216 17.64 -12.43 -0.71
CA ALA A 216 17.53 -12.52 0.74
C ALA A 216 17.71 -11.15 1.41
N ILE A 217 16.69 -10.69 2.14
CA ILE A 217 16.64 -9.32 2.67
C ILE A 217 17.63 -9.13 3.82
N THR A 218 18.45 -8.08 3.72
CA THR A 218 19.28 -7.59 4.82
C THR A 218 18.83 -6.19 5.23
N ARG A 219 19.04 -5.81 6.50
CA ARG A 219 18.57 -4.52 7.04
C ARG A 219 19.19 -3.31 6.33
N ASP A 220 20.49 -3.40 6.04
CA ASP A 220 21.25 -2.38 5.31
C ASP A 220 20.79 -2.24 3.85
N ARG A 221 20.54 -3.35 3.13
CA ARG A 221 20.02 -3.30 1.76
C ARG A 221 18.58 -2.81 1.71
N LEU A 222 17.75 -3.24 2.67
CA LEU A 222 16.38 -2.75 2.79
C LEU A 222 16.34 -1.24 3.06
N GLU A 223 17.24 -0.74 3.89
CA GLU A 223 17.39 0.71 4.11
C GLU A 223 17.86 1.43 2.84
N ALA A 224 18.80 0.85 2.09
CA ALA A 224 19.20 1.41 0.81
C ALA A 224 18.02 1.54 -0.17
N VAL A 225 17.15 0.50 -0.29
CA VAL A 225 15.92 0.57 -1.09
C VAL A 225 15.00 1.69 -0.60
N ARG A 226 14.82 1.79 0.72
CA ARG A 226 13.92 2.77 1.35
C ARG A 226 14.37 4.21 1.10
N GLU A 227 15.65 4.47 1.24
CA GLU A 227 16.25 5.79 1.03
C GLU A 227 16.26 6.17 -0.46
N SER A 228 16.65 5.24 -1.34
CA SER A 228 16.63 5.51 -2.78
C SER A 228 15.22 5.73 -3.33
N ASP A 229 14.22 4.99 -2.83
CA ASP A 229 12.81 5.17 -3.19
C ASP A 229 12.29 6.53 -2.72
N ALA A 230 12.69 6.98 -1.53
CA ALA A 230 12.33 8.30 -1.01
C ALA A 230 12.86 9.43 -1.90
N ILE A 231 14.14 9.36 -2.30
CA ILE A 231 14.76 10.34 -3.23
C ILE A 231 14.02 10.36 -4.57
N LEU A 232 13.77 9.18 -5.16
CA LEU A 232 13.05 9.08 -6.42
C LEU A 232 11.67 9.74 -6.33
N ARG A 233 10.91 9.43 -5.27
CA ARG A 233 9.57 9.99 -5.08
C ARG A 233 9.57 11.49 -4.87
N GLU A 234 10.52 12.01 -4.11
CA GLU A 234 10.68 13.45 -3.89
C GLU A 234 10.95 14.18 -5.21
N GLU A 235 11.89 13.66 -6.02
CA GLU A 235 12.26 14.27 -7.30
C GLU A 235 11.15 14.17 -8.36
N PHE A 236 10.38 13.07 -8.37
CA PHE A 236 9.20 12.94 -9.24
C PHE A 236 8.09 13.91 -8.83
N ALA A 237 7.88 14.12 -7.53
CA ALA A 237 6.92 15.11 -7.04
C ALA A 237 7.35 16.54 -7.43
N ASN A 238 8.62 16.89 -7.19
CA ASN A 238 9.19 18.20 -7.55
C ASN A 238 9.12 18.48 -9.06
N ALA A 239 9.23 17.45 -9.90
CA ALA A 239 9.09 17.56 -11.35
C ALA A 239 7.63 17.54 -11.84
N GLY A 240 6.65 17.43 -10.94
CA GLY A 240 5.23 17.36 -11.31
C GLY A 240 4.86 16.08 -12.08
N LEU A 241 5.60 14.98 -11.85
CA LEU A 241 5.34 13.65 -12.41
C LEU A 241 4.45 12.80 -11.50
N GLN A 242 4.27 13.19 -10.24
CA GLN A 242 3.34 12.54 -9.32
C GLN A 242 1.91 12.56 -9.89
N GLY A 243 1.29 11.38 -10.00
CA GLY A 243 -0.04 11.21 -10.57
C GLY A 243 -0.08 11.18 -12.10
N LYS A 244 1.01 11.54 -12.78
CA LYS A 244 1.17 11.35 -14.25
C LYS A 244 1.80 10.01 -14.57
N VAL A 245 2.82 9.62 -13.79
CA VAL A 245 3.44 8.30 -13.88
C VAL A 245 2.67 7.33 -12.99
N TRP A 246 2.22 6.21 -13.55
CA TRP A 246 1.35 5.26 -12.85
C TRP A 246 2.03 4.65 -11.61
N GLN A 247 3.27 4.18 -11.76
CA GLN A 247 4.07 3.68 -10.64
C GLN A 247 5.55 3.87 -10.92
N TYR A 248 6.29 4.29 -9.89
CA TYR A 248 7.73 4.48 -9.94
C TYR A 248 8.37 4.14 -8.59
N PHE A 249 9.48 3.42 -8.62
CA PHE A 249 10.13 2.93 -7.41
C PHE A 249 11.57 2.52 -7.69
N THR A 250 12.31 2.24 -6.63
CA THR A 250 13.66 1.70 -6.73
C THR A 250 13.72 0.25 -6.27
N ILE A 251 14.62 -0.51 -6.88
CA ILE A 251 14.98 -1.88 -6.54
C ILE A 251 16.47 -1.90 -6.17
N VAL A 252 16.85 -2.66 -5.14
CA VAL A 252 18.25 -2.93 -4.81
C VAL A 252 18.46 -4.45 -4.83
N PRO A 253 19.16 -4.98 -5.84
CA PRO A 253 19.26 -6.41 -6.06
C PRO A 253 20.32 -7.04 -5.15
N ASP A 254 20.22 -8.36 -4.95
CA ASP A 254 21.18 -9.16 -4.19
C ASP A 254 22.47 -9.48 -4.99
N TYR A 255 23.04 -8.48 -5.63
CA TYR A 255 24.38 -8.54 -6.20
C TYR A 255 25.08 -7.19 -6.04
N ARG A 256 26.41 -7.23 -6.04
CA ARG A 256 27.25 -6.05 -5.86
C ARG A 256 27.98 -5.69 -7.15
N SER A 257 28.32 -4.42 -7.26
CA SER A 257 29.06 -3.87 -8.39
C SER A 257 30.33 -3.19 -7.90
N THR A 258 31.32 -3.04 -8.77
CA THR A 258 32.53 -2.25 -8.45
C THR A 258 32.26 -0.76 -8.61
N GLY A 259 32.81 0.04 -7.71
CA GLY A 259 32.85 1.51 -7.82
C GLY A 259 34.15 2.07 -7.25
N VAL A 260 34.30 3.40 -7.30
CA VAL A 260 35.40 4.12 -6.67
C VAL A 260 34.84 5.33 -5.94
N LYS A 261 35.22 5.51 -4.67
CA LYS A 261 34.91 6.69 -3.86
C LYS A 261 36.11 7.03 -3.00
N ASP A 262 36.49 8.30 -2.98
CA ASP A 262 37.65 8.81 -2.22
C ASP A 262 38.95 8.03 -2.47
N GLY A 263 39.19 7.66 -3.74
CA GLY A 263 40.36 6.89 -4.16
C GLY A 263 40.37 5.41 -3.73
N LYS A 264 39.30 4.91 -3.09
CA LYS A 264 39.16 3.51 -2.67
C LYS A 264 38.17 2.77 -3.55
N ARG A 265 38.49 1.50 -3.84
CA ARG A 265 37.58 0.58 -4.54
C ARG A 265 36.41 0.24 -3.61
N LEU A 266 35.20 0.34 -4.15
CA LEU A 266 33.95 -0.04 -3.49
C LEU A 266 33.40 -1.36 -4.05
N TRP A 267 32.69 -2.08 -3.19
CA TRP A 267 31.93 -3.29 -3.52
C TRP A 267 30.54 -3.20 -2.89
N ASP A 268 29.68 -2.47 -3.56
CA ASP A 268 28.39 -1.95 -3.06
C ASP A 268 27.27 -2.27 -4.06
N TRP A 269 26.02 -2.03 -3.67
CA TRP A 269 24.86 -2.40 -4.49
C TRP A 269 24.56 -1.38 -5.60
N PRO A 270 24.06 -1.83 -6.76
CA PRO A 270 23.38 -0.94 -7.68
C PRO A 270 21.95 -0.65 -7.19
N VAL A 271 21.41 0.50 -7.57
CA VAL A 271 19.97 0.81 -7.49
C VAL A 271 19.41 0.78 -8.91
N ILE A 272 18.27 0.13 -9.10
CA ILE A 272 17.53 0.14 -10.35
C ILE A 272 16.28 0.99 -10.17
N ILE A 273 16.13 2.03 -10.98
CA ILE A 273 14.93 2.86 -11.05
C ILE A 273 13.96 2.19 -12.04
N ARG A 274 12.72 2.02 -11.60
CA ARG A 274 11.59 1.56 -12.41
C ARG A 274 10.55 2.67 -12.46
N ALA A 275 10.10 3.07 -13.64
CA ALA A 275 8.98 4.00 -13.80
C ALA A 275 8.15 3.59 -15.03
N VAL A 276 6.86 3.37 -14.83
CA VAL A 276 5.99 2.81 -15.86
C VAL A 276 4.61 3.47 -15.89
N ASN A 277 3.98 3.40 -17.05
CA ASN A 277 2.58 3.77 -17.27
C ASN A 277 1.76 2.59 -17.77
N THR A 278 0.52 2.51 -17.31
CA THR A 278 -0.43 1.46 -17.71
C THR A 278 -1.87 1.95 -17.57
N LYS A 279 -2.78 1.34 -18.34
CA LYS A 279 -4.23 1.53 -18.21
C LYS A 279 -4.90 0.40 -17.43
N ASP A 280 -4.33 -0.81 -17.47
CA ASP A 280 -4.96 -2.06 -17.00
C ASP A 280 -4.03 -2.98 -16.19
N ALA A 281 -2.80 -2.55 -15.95
CA ALA A 281 -1.70 -3.34 -15.37
C ALA A 281 -1.33 -4.62 -16.15
N MET A 282 -2.01 -4.95 -17.25
CA MET A 282 -1.72 -6.10 -18.12
C MET A 282 -0.61 -5.77 -19.12
N THR A 283 -0.59 -4.53 -19.60
CA THR A 283 0.51 -3.96 -20.39
C THR A 283 1.09 -2.73 -19.72
N ALA A 284 2.38 -2.46 -19.87
CA ALA A 284 2.99 -1.26 -19.33
C ALA A 284 4.11 -0.74 -20.24
N THR A 285 4.13 0.58 -20.46
CA THR A 285 5.22 1.27 -21.14
C THR A 285 6.17 1.88 -20.12
N VAL A 286 7.43 2.01 -20.50
CA VAL A 286 8.44 2.69 -19.67
C VAL A 286 8.23 4.19 -19.79
N GLU A 287 8.33 4.91 -18.66
CA GLU A 287 8.27 6.37 -18.67
C GLU A 287 9.55 6.95 -19.30
N GLU A 288 9.42 7.91 -20.21
CA GLU A 288 10.57 8.64 -20.75
C GLU A 288 10.97 9.78 -19.79
N VAL A 289 11.58 9.41 -18.67
CA VAL A 289 12.00 10.39 -17.65
C VAL A 289 13.06 11.33 -18.26
N PRO A 290 12.89 12.66 -18.17
CA PRO A 290 13.86 13.59 -18.72
C PRO A 290 15.27 13.34 -18.18
N TRP A 291 16.25 13.25 -19.07
CA TRP A 291 17.66 13.02 -18.71
C TRP A 291 18.20 13.94 -17.60
N PRO A 292 17.90 15.26 -17.58
CA PRO A 292 18.32 16.12 -16.47
C PRO A 292 17.77 15.68 -15.11
N LEU A 293 16.54 15.17 -15.07
CA LEU A 293 15.92 14.65 -13.85
C LEU A 293 16.58 13.33 -13.42
N LEU A 294 16.81 12.40 -14.35
CA LEU A 294 17.54 11.15 -14.07
C LEU A 294 18.95 11.42 -13.52
N ASN A 295 19.66 12.40 -14.08
CA ASN A 295 20.98 12.80 -13.60
C ASN A 295 20.91 13.35 -12.17
N LYS A 296 19.90 14.19 -11.87
CA LYS A 296 19.68 14.73 -10.52
C LYS A 296 19.40 13.61 -9.50
N ILE A 297 18.48 12.71 -9.83
CA ILE A 297 18.14 11.54 -9.00
C ILE A 297 19.39 10.67 -8.78
N THR A 298 20.14 10.39 -9.84
CA THR A 298 21.36 9.58 -9.79
C THR A 298 22.41 10.20 -8.87
N GLN A 299 22.66 11.50 -8.99
CA GLN A 299 23.60 12.19 -8.12
C GLN A 299 23.21 12.09 -6.65
N ARG A 300 21.93 12.33 -6.34
CA ARG A 300 21.40 12.24 -4.97
C ARG A 300 21.50 10.82 -4.41
N ILE A 301 21.12 9.80 -5.18
CA ILE A 301 21.22 8.40 -4.73
C ILE A 301 22.69 8.04 -4.41
N LEU A 302 23.64 8.39 -5.28
CA LEU A 302 25.05 8.06 -5.09
C LEU A 302 25.73 8.84 -3.95
N SER A 303 25.24 10.04 -3.62
CA SER A 303 25.80 10.87 -2.55
C SER A 303 25.17 10.60 -1.18
N GLU A 304 23.84 10.41 -1.13
CA GLU A 304 23.05 10.33 0.10
C GLU A 304 22.84 8.89 0.59
N VAL A 305 22.72 7.90 -0.31
CA VAL A 305 22.37 6.52 0.06
C VAL A 305 23.63 5.71 0.39
N LYS A 306 23.68 5.18 1.61
CA LYS A 306 24.80 4.33 2.07
C LYS A 306 24.76 2.95 1.39
N GLY A 307 25.95 2.44 1.04
CA GLY A 307 26.09 1.10 0.46
C GLY A 307 25.66 0.99 -1.01
N VAL A 308 25.47 2.12 -1.71
CA VAL A 308 25.12 2.16 -3.13
C VAL A 308 26.25 2.82 -3.93
N ASN A 309 26.54 2.28 -5.12
CA ASN A 309 27.59 2.80 -5.99
C ASN A 309 27.24 2.89 -7.48
N ARG A 310 26.00 2.55 -7.84
CA ARG A 310 25.55 2.57 -9.23
C ARG A 310 24.05 2.81 -9.28
N VAL A 311 23.60 3.50 -10.32
CA VAL A 311 22.17 3.69 -10.61
C VAL A 311 21.91 3.25 -12.04
N LEU A 312 20.81 2.52 -12.24
CA LEU A 312 20.36 1.96 -13.51
C LEU A 312 18.90 2.37 -13.74
N TYR A 313 18.45 2.36 -14.99
CA TYR A 313 17.05 2.60 -15.35
C TYR A 313 16.52 1.40 -16.14
N ASP A 314 15.41 0.82 -15.70
CA ASP A 314 14.80 -0.34 -16.36
C ASP A 314 13.97 0.07 -17.58
N LEU A 315 14.49 -0.27 -18.76
CA LEU A 315 13.90 0.01 -20.07
C LEU A 315 12.96 -1.09 -20.59
N SER A 316 12.63 -2.09 -19.78
CA SER A 316 11.85 -3.26 -20.22
C SER A 316 10.33 -3.01 -20.12
N PRO A 317 9.55 -3.10 -21.21
CA PRO A 317 8.09 -2.98 -21.14
C PRO A 317 7.43 -4.25 -20.57
N LYS A 318 6.12 -4.18 -20.31
CA LYS A 318 5.26 -5.34 -20.03
C LYS A 318 4.26 -5.52 -21.18
N PRO A 319 4.22 -6.70 -21.85
CA PRO A 319 5.25 -7.76 -21.87
C PRO A 319 6.56 -7.22 -22.50
N CYS A 320 7.75 -7.82 -22.35
CA CYS A 320 8.21 -9.16 -21.91
C CYS A 320 8.60 -9.30 -20.43
N ALA A 321 8.71 -8.19 -19.70
CA ALA A 321 8.99 -8.17 -18.27
C ALA A 321 7.69 -8.03 -17.45
N THR A 322 7.83 -8.04 -16.12
CA THR A 322 6.79 -7.59 -15.19
C THR A 322 7.07 -6.16 -14.70
N ILE A 323 6.16 -5.61 -13.89
CA ILE A 323 6.36 -4.28 -13.31
C ILE A 323 7.37 -4.37 -12.15
N GLU A 324 7.13 -5.27 -11.19
CA GLU A 324 8.02 -5.56 -10.05
C GLU A 324 9.14 -6.56 -10.45
N TRP A 325 10.25 -6.56 -9.70
CA TRP A 325 11.44 -7.41 -9.85
C TRP A 325 11.62 -8.21 -8.56
N GLU A 326 11.28 -9.48 -8.50
CA GLU A 326 11.31 -10.26 -7.24
C GLU A 326 12.46 -11.26 -7.16
#